data_AF-A0A7X0NJW3-F1
#
_entry.id   AF-A0A7X0NJW3-F1
#
_cell.length_a   1.000
_cell.length_b   1.000
_cell.length_c   1.000
_cell.angle_alpha   90.00
_cell.angle_beta   90.00
_cell.angle_gamma   90.00
#
_symmetry.space_group_name_H-M   'P 1'
#
loop_
_entity.id
_entity.type
_entity.pdbx_description
1 polymer ?
#
loop_
_entity_poly.entity_id
_entity_poly.type
_entity_poly.pdbx_seq_one_letter_code
_entity_poly.pdbx_strand_id
1 'polypeptide(L)' 'MTTTIERKKQKKKSRVKNDITTMQLSRSLKARLIRIQEHHQFDKQDEALEEIISDYEETTPEVLLKELKDV' A
#
# COMPACT_ATOMS: atom_id res chain seq x y z
N MET A 1 -17.30 20.97 -22.11
CA MET A 1 -18.07 19.81 -21.60
C MET A 1 -17.16 18.60 -21.64
N THR A 2 -16.66 18.13 -20.49
CA THR A 2 -15.72 16.98 -20.45
C THR A 2 -16.42 15.70 -20.85
N THR A 3 -15.81 14.93 -21.74
CA THR A 3 -16.39 13.71 -22.29
C THR A 3 -16.58 12.65 -21.19
N THR A 4 -17.56 11.76 -21.35
CA THR A 4 -17.88 10.67 -20.41
C THR A 4 -16.68 9.79 -20.04
N ILE A 5 -15.66 9.73 -20.90
CA ILE A 5 -14.41 9.00 -20.71
C ILE A 5 -13.48 9.72 -19.70
N GLU A 6 -13.36 11.04 -19.76
CA GLU A 6 -12.55 11.84 -18.83
C GLU A 6 -13.11 11.76 -17.40
N ARG A 7 -14.45 11.83 -17.27
CA ARG A 7 -15.13 11.64 -15.98
C ARG A 7 -14.89 10.25 -15.38
N LYS A 8 -14.88 9.18 -16.19
CA LYS A 8 -14.59 7.82 -15.72
C LYS A 8 -13.13 7.67 -15.26
N LYS A 9 -12.16 8.24 -16.00
CA LYS A 9 -10.75 8.24 -15.61
C LYS A 9 -10.50 9.02 -14.31
N GLN A 10 -11.16 10.17 -14.13
CA GLN A 10 -11.11 10.94 -12.88
C GLN A 10 -11.70 10.17 -11.70
N LYS A 11 -12.85 9.50 -11.89
CA LYS A 11 -13.44 8.64 -10.85
C LYS A 11 -12.55 7.43 -10.50
N LYS A 12 -11.87 6.82 -11.49
CA LYS A 12 -10.90 5.74 -11.23
C LYS A 12 -9.71 6.25 -10.41
N LYS A 13 -9.11 7.38 -10.79
CA LYS A 13 -8.03 8.02 -10.00
C LYS A 13 -8.48 8.42 -8.59
N SER A 14 -9.71 8.89 -8.45
CA SER A 14 -10.30 9.22 -7.15
C SER A 14 -10.55 7.97 -6.30
N ARG A 15 -10.96 6.85 -6.89
CA ARG A 15 -11.15 5.59 -6.16
C ARG A 15 -9.83 5.05 -5.63
N VAL A 16 -8.77 5.07 -6.44
CA VAL A 16 -7.42 4.66 -6.02
C VAL A 16 -6.86 5.61 -4.96
N LYS A 17 -7.11 6.92 -5.06
CA LYS A 17 -6.76 7.89 -4.00
C LYS A 17 -7.56 7.71 -2.70
N ASN A 18 -8.74 7.12 -2.77
CA ASN A 18 -9.64 6.94 -1.62
C ASN A 18 -9.55 5.52 -1.03
N ASP A 19 -8.71 4.66 -1.59
CA ASP A 19 -8.44 3.31 -1.07
C ASP A 19 -7.31 3.38 -0.02
N ILE A 20 -7.40 4.38 0.86
CA ILE A 20 -6.44 4.61 1.93
C ILE A 20 -7.13 4.21 3.22
N THR A 21 -6.56 3.23 3.91
CA THR A 21 -6.96 2.85 5.26
C THR A 21 -5.96 3.37 6.28
N THR A 22 -6.38 3.43 7.54
CA THR A 22 -5.52 3.81 8.66
C THR A 22 -5.19 2.58 9.50
N MET A 23 -3.90 2.37 9.77
CA MET A 23 -3.41 1.31 10.63
C MET A 23 -2.68 1.91 11.83
N GLN A 24 -2.91 1.36 13.02
CA GLN A 24 -2.16 1.75 14.21
C GLN A 24 -0.89 0.90 14.31
N LEU A 25 0.27 1.57 14.36
CA LEU A 25 1.57 0.94 14.58
C LEU A 25 2.13 1.36 15.93
N SER A 26 2.83 0.44 16.60
CA SER A 26 3.63 0.81 17.77
C SER A 26 4.73 1.79 17.37
N ARG A 27 5.17 2.63 18.32
CA ARG A 27 6.26 3.60 18.07
C ARG A 27 7.53 2.92 17.58
N SER A 28 7.84 1.73 18.10
CA SER A 28 9.00 0.93 17.70
C SER A 28 8.90 0.45 16.26
N LEU A 29 7.74 -0.09 15.85
CA LEU A 29 7.52 -0.53 14.47
C LEU A 29 7.60 0.63 13.48
N LYS A 30 6.98 1.77 13.82
CA LYS A 30 7.06 2.98 12.98
C LYS A 30 8.51 3.45 12.80
N ALA A 31 9.32 3.45 13.85
CA ALA A 31 10.73 3.83 13.76
C ALA A 31 11.54 2.87 12.86
N ARG A 32 11.24 1.57 12.90
CA ARG A 32 11.87 0.58 12.00
C ARG A 32 11.46 0.81 10.55
N LEU A 33 10.17 1.08 10.29
CA LEU A 33 9.67 1.38 8.95
C LEU A 33 10.31 2.64 8.37
N ILE A 34 10.52 3.68 9.17
CA ILE A 34 11.22 4.91 8.75
C ILE A 34 12.65 4.61 8.28
N ARG A 35 13.39 3.72 8.97
CA ARG A 35 14.75 3.36 8.55
C ARG A 35 14.78 2.69 7.18
N ILE A 36 13.79 1.84 6.90
CA ILE A 36 13.65 1.16 5.60
C ILE A 36 13.30 2.20 4.53
N GLN A 37 12.34 3.10 4.83
CA GLN A 37 12.00 4.22 3.96
C GLN A 37 13.23 5.06 3.58
N GLU A 38 14.03 5.48 4.57
CA GLU A 38 15.23 6.28 4.35
C GLU A 38 16.31 5.51 3.58
N HIS A 39 16.49 4.21 3.87
CA HIS A 39 17.49 3.37 3.22
C HIS A 39 17.21 3.20 1.72
N HIS A 40 15.96 2.94 1.36
CA HIS A 40 15.52 2.75 -0.03
C HIS A 40 15.13 4.06 -0.72
N GLN A 41 15.19 5.20 -0.01
CA GLN A 41 14.84 6.53 -0.52
C GLN A 41 13.38 6.63 -1.00
N PHE A 42 12.47 5.96 -0.30
CA PHE A 42 11.03 6.00 -0.62
C PHE A 42 10.39 7.33 -0.18
N ASP A 43 9.48 7.84 -1.00
CA ASP A 43 8.77 9.10 -0.73
C ASP A 43 7.79 8.94 0.44
N LYS A 44 7.28 7.72 0.64
CA LYS A 44 6.24 7.40 1.63
C LYS A 44 6.56 6.14 2.43
N GLN A 45 5.89 6.04 3.58
CA GLN A 45 5.91 4.83 4.42
C GLN A 45 5.12 3.67 3.82
N ASP A 46 4.16 3.92 2.91
CA ASP A 46 3.39 2.83 2.27
C ASP A 46 4.27 2.05 1.28
N GLU A 47 5.12 2.73 0.52
CA GLU A 47 6.12 2.13 -0.38
C GLU A 47 7.10 1.23 0.39
N ALA A 48 7.58 1.71 1.54
CA ALA A 48 8.42 0.90 2.42
C ALA A 48 7.68 -0.33 2.98
N LEU A 49 6.38 -0.22 3.23
CA LEU A 49 5.57 -1.34 3.71
C LEU A 49 5.26 -2.33 2.58
N GLU A 50 5.00 -1.83 1.37
CA GLU A 50 4.78 -2.62 0.16
C GLU A 50 6.00 -3.50 -0.14
N GLU A 51 7.20 -2.93 -0.10
CA GLU A 51 8.46 -3.67 -0.29
C GLU A 51 8.60 -4.84 0.71
N ILE A 52 8.33 -4.60 2.00
CA ILE A 52 8.42 -5.63 3.04
C ILE A 52 7.37 -6.74 2.81
N ILE A 53 6.16 -6.36 2.41
CA ILE A 53 5.09 -7.33 2.13
C ILE A 53 5.46 -8.15 0.90
N SER A 54 5.93 -7.53 -0.17
CA SER A 54 6.35 -8.22 -1.39
C SER A 54 7.49 -9.22 -1.12
N ASP A 55 8.53 -8.81 -0.39
CA ASP A 55 9.63 -9.72 0.00
C ASP A 55 9.13 -10.93 0.82
N TYR A 56 8.18 -10.69 1.73
CA TYR A 56 7.57 -11.77 2.50
C TYR A 56 6.69 -12.69 1.64
N GLU A 57 5.93 -12.16 0.69
CA GLU A 57 5.08 -12.93 -0.24
C GLU A 57 5.91 -13.76 -1.21
N GLU A 58 7.01 -13.22 -1.72
CA GLU A 58 7.95 -13.94 -2.60
C GLU A 58 8.61 -15.12 -1.87
N THR A 59 8.96 -14.92 -0.60
CA THR A 59 9.58 -15.97 0.23
C THR A 59 8.56 -16.93 0.85
N THR A 60 7.29 -16.53 0.95
CA THR A 60 6.22 -17.31 1.61
C THR A 60 4.93 -17.35 0.76
N PRO A 61 4.96 -17.99 -0.43
CA PRO A 61 3.85 -17.94 -1.40
C PRO A 61 2.54 -18.58 -0.90
N GLU A 62 2.61 -19.42 0.12
CA GLU A 62 1.43 -19.99 0.82
C GLU A 62 0.53 -18.93 1.48
N VAL A 63 1.05 -17.73 1.73
CA VAL A 63 0.28 -16.60 2.29
C VAL A 63 -0.67 -16.02 1.23
N LEU A 64 -0.28 -16.00 -0.05
CA LEU A 64 -1.13 -15.57 -1.16
C LEU A 64 -2.34 -16.49 -1.38
N LEU A 65 -2.24 -17.74 -0.93
CA LEU A 65 -3.31 -18.74 -1.05
C LEU A 65 -4.33 -18.66 0.10
N LYS A 66 -4.07 -17.85 1.14
CA LYS A 66 -5.04 -17.66 2.23
C LYS A 66 -6.09 -16.65 1.77
N GLU A 67 -7.33 -17.10 1.65
CA GLU A 67 -8.47 -16.22 1.39
C GLU A 67 -8.53 -15.10 2.44
N LEU A 68 -8.49 -13.84 2.00
CA LEU A 68 -8.79 -12.69 2.82
C LEU A 68 -10.28 -12.77 3.17
N LYS A 69 -10.61 -13.20 4.38
CA LYS A 69 -11.98 -13.12 4.90
C LYS A 69 -12.34 -11.64 5.03
N ASP A 70 -13.13 -11.16 4.08
CA ASP A 70 -13.82 -9.86 3.97
C ASP A 70 -13.35 -8.76 4.95
N VAL A 71 -12.62 -7.78 4.43
CA VAL A 71 -12.46 -6.44 5.03
C VAL A 71 -13.58 -5.54 4.53
#